data_AF-A0A168QLT8-F1
#
_entry.id   AF-A0A168QLT8-F1
#
_cell.length_a   1.000
_cell.length_b   1.000
_cell.length_c   1.000
_cell.angle_alpha   90.00
_cell.angle_beta   90.00
_cell.angle_gamma   90.00
#
_symmetry.space_group_name_H-M   'P 1'
#
loop_
_entity.id
_entity.type
_entity.pdbx_description
1 polymer ?
#
loop_
_entity_poly.entity_id
_entity_poly.type
_entity_poly.pdbx_seq_one_letter_code
_entity_poly.pdbx_strand_id
1 'polypeptide(L)'
;MNKTRKGLLWKLRHSWWILLTFTFILNWVAFIYIGMKVKNKSWTKYGLIYAIPFFLSLISDSFIENKSVNTLWGGAFLVSGVISISHAFKIRKEFLTRLEASELAKKYADTMLIDQIESEYGLGSEIHSDRAVPATVSDRGPLTRQS
;
A
#
# COMPACT_ATOMS: atom_id res chain seq x y z
N MET A 1 -1.67 20.17 -17.46
CA MET A 1 -1.39 19.35 -16.25
C MET A 1 -2.01 17.96 -16.41
N ASN A 2 -1.31 17.01 -17.02
CA ASN A 2 -1.74 15.62 -17.01
C ASN A 2 -1.35 15.01 -15.65
N LYS A 3 -2.23 15.13 -14.65
CA LYS A 3 -2.16 14.28 -13.46
C LYS A 3 -2.33 12.86 -13.99
N THR A 4 -1.23 12.14 -14.21
CA THR A 4 -1.24 10.76 -14.67
C THR A 4 -1.97 9.94 -13.61
N ARG A 5 -3.31 9.88 -13.73
CA ARG A 5 -4.14 8.97 -12.94
C ARG A 5 -3.56 7.60 -13.23
N LYS A 6 -2.85 7.01 -12.26
CA LYS A 6 -2.26 5.68 -12.43
C LYS A 6 -3.32 4.77 -13.06
N GLY A 7 -2.99 4.19 -14.20
CA GLY A 7 -3.96 3.52 -15.06
C GLY A 7 -4.73 2.43 -14.32
N LEU A 8 -5.96 2.15 -14.76
CA LEU A 8 -6.80 1.08 -14.20
C LEU A 8 -6.04 -0.26 -14.09
N LEU A 9 -5.15 -0.54 -15.05
CA LEU A 9 -4.25 -1.70 -15.06
C LEU A 9 -3.28 -1.74 -13.86
N TRP A 10 -2.73 -0.59 -13.44
CA TRP A 10 -1.86 -0.52 -12.27
C TRP A 10 -2.63 -0.87 -11.00
N LYS A 11 -3.86 -0.36 -10.88
CA LYS A 11 -4.76 -0.67 -9.76
C LYS A 11 -5.16 -2.14 -9.75
N LEU A 12 -5.47 -2.73 -10.90
CA LEU A 12 -5.84 -4.15 -11.04
C LEU A 12 -4.67 -5.06 -10.66
N ARG A 13 -3.47 -4.83 -11.20
CA ARG A 13 -2.26 -5.60 -10.88
C ARG A 13 -1.95 -5.58 -9.38
N HIS A 14 -2.13 -4.44 -8.73
CA HIS A 14 -1.91 -4.32 -7.29
C HIS A 14 -3.10 -4.75 -6.43
N SER A 15 -4.27 -5.00 -7.03
CA SER A 15 -5.48 -5.50 -6.36
C SER A 15 -5.67 -7.01 -6.51
N TRP A 16 -4.72 -7.74 -7.13
CA TRP A 16 -4.80 -9.20 -7.32
C TRP A 16 -5.05 -9.96 -6.00
N TRP A 17 -4.55 -9.45 -4.88
CA TRP A 17 -4.75 -10.04 -3.56
C TRP A 17 -6.22 -10.13 -3.12
N ILE A 18 -7.14 -9.38 -3.74
CA ILE A 18 -8.58 -9.46 -3.45
C ILE A 18 -9.15 -10.78 -3.94
N LEU A 19 -8.61 -11.37 -5.02
CA LEU A 19 -9.01 -12.70 -5.48
C LEU A 19 -8.72 -13.76 -4.41
N LEU A 20 -7.66 -13.58 -3.61
CA LEU A 20 -7.35 -14.47 -2.47
C LEU A 20 -8.32 -14.30 -1.30
N THR A 21 -8.97 -13.14 -1.17
CA THR A 21 -10.05 -12.97 -0.18
C THR A 21 -11.34 -13.69 -0.57
N PHE A 22 -11.51 -13.93 -1.88
CA PHE A 22 -12.68 -14.64 -2.42
C PHE A 22 -12.65 -16.14 -2.16
N THR A 23 -11.48 -16.71 -1.84
CA THR A 23 -11.34 -18.14 -1.56
C THR A 23 -11.83 -18.55 -0.17
N PHE A 24 -12.37 -17.61 0.64
CA PHE A 24 -12.87 -17.76 2.03
C PHE A 24 -11.82 -18.27 3.05
N ILE A 25 -11.06 -19.29 2.72
CA ILE A 25 -10.03 -19.96 3.52
C ILE A 25 -8.69 -19.20 3.48
N LEU A 26 -8.35 -18.57 2.35
CA LEU A 26 -7.06 -17.87 2.16
C LEU A 26 -7.10 -16.37 2.53
N ASN A 27 -8.18 -15.92 3.15
CA ASN A 27 -8.35 -14.53 3.58
C ASN A 27 -7.22 -14.05 4.48
N TRP A 28 -6.80 -14.87 5.45
CA TRP A 28 -5.74 -14.52 6.40
C TRP A 28 -4.39 -14.30 5.71
N VAL A 29 -4.04 -15.11 4.70
CA VAL A 29 -2.82 -14.95 3.89
C VAL A 29 -2.85 -13.62 3.12
N ALA A 30 -4.00 -13.27 2.56
CA ALA A 30 -4.17 -12.00 1.84
C ALA A 30 -3.93 -10.80 2.78
N PHE A 31 -4.50 -10.83 4.00
CA PHE A 31 -4.32 -9.76 4.99
C PHE A 31 -2.88 -9.65 5.52
N ILE A 32 -2.18 -10.77 5.71
CA ILE A 32 -0.76 -10.78 6.09
C ILE A 32 0.08 -10.21 4.95
N TYR A 33 -0.14 -10.64 3.71
CA TYR A 33 0.59 -10.18 2.54
C TYR A 33 0.47 -8.66 2.34
N ILE A 34 -0.74 -8.10 2.45
CA ILE A 34 -0.93 -6.64 2.34
C ILE A 34 -0.31 -5.88 3.51
N GLY A 35 -0.36 -6.44 4.73
CA GLY A 35 0.24 -5.85 5.93
C GLY A 35 1.75 -5.74 5.80
N MET A 36 2.40 -6.79 5.29
CA MET A 36 3.83 -6.80 4.97
C MET A 36 4.18 -5.80 3.85
N LYS A 37 3.36 -5.75 2.79
CA LYS A 37 3.64 -4.91 1.62
C LYS A 37 3.57 -3.41 1.90
N VAL A 38 2.70 -2.97 2.81
CA VAL A 38 2.56 -1.54 3.19
C VAL A 38 3.26 -1.23 4.52
N LYS A 39 3.98 -2.21 5.09
CA LYS A 39 4.62 -2.13 6.42
C LYS A 39 3.66 -1.59 7.50
N ASN A 40 2.36 -1.81 7.35
CA ASN A 40 1.35 -1.31 8.27
C ASN A 40 1.03 -2.39 9.30
N LYS A 41 1.60 -2.24 10.50
CA LYS A 41 1.44 -3.18 11.62
C LYS A 41 -0.03 -3.42 11.98
N SER A 42 -0.90 -2.43 11.78
CA SER A 42 -2.34 -2.57 12.08
C SER A 42 -3.03 -3.59 11.17
N TRP A 43 -2.65 -3.65 9.88
CA TRP A 43 -3.24 -4.60 8.93
C TRP A 43 -2.73 -6.02 9.14
N THR A 44 -1.47 -6.18 9.53
CA THR A 44 -0.92 -7.47 9.96
C THR A 44 -1.64 -8.01 11.20
N LYS A 45 -2.00 -7.14 12.17
CA LYS A 45 -2.81 -7.53 13.34
C LYS A 45 -4.19 -8.03 12.94
N TYR A 46 -4.87 -7.37 11.99
CA TYR A 46 -6.16 -7.87 11.49
C TYR A 46 -6.02 -9.24 10.85
N GLY A 47 -5.00 -9.46 10.00
CA GLY A 47 -4.73 -10.79 9.43
C GLY A 47 -4.52 -11.87 10.50
N LEU A 48 -3.81 -11.53 11.59
CA LEU A 48 -3.60 -12.43 12.72
C LEU A 48 -4.90 -12.70 13.50
N ILE A 49 -5.70 -11.68 13.77
CA ILE A 49 -7.02 -11.82 14.41
C ILE A 49 -7.94 -12.71 13.58
N TYR A 50 -7.94 -12.54 12.26
CA TYR A 50 -8.73 -13.38 11.35
C TYR A 50 -8.16 -14.81 11.21
N ALA A 51 -6.91 -15.05 11.56
CA ALA A 51 -6.33 -16.40 11.58
C ALA A 51 -6.75 -17.20 12.82
N ILE A 52 -7.03 -16.54 13.96
CA ILE A 52 -7.38 -17.22 15.22
C ILE A 52 -8.59 -18.16 15.05
N PRO A 53 -9.74 -17.73 14.48
CA PRO A 53 -10.89 -18.62 14.29
C PRO A 53 -10.57 -19.81 13.38
N PHE A 54 -9.71 -19.63 12.38
CA PHE A 54 -9.33 -20.70 11.46
C PHE A 54 -8.51 -21.79 12.16
N PHE A 55 -7.47 -21.40 12.91
CA PHE A 55 -6.70 -22.37 13.70
C PHE A 55 -7.54 -23.02 14.79
N LEU A 56 -8.44 -22.27 15.42
CA LEU A 56 -9.34 -22.80 16.44
C LEU A 56 -10.31 -23.85 15.86
N SER A 57 -10.83 -23.62 14.65
CA SER A 57 -11.64 -24.60 13.92
C SER A 57 -10.86 -25.87 13.62
N LEU A 58 -9.62 -25.77 13.14
CA LEU A 58 -8.77 -26.93 12.84
C LEU A 58 -8.45 -27.77 14.08
N ILE A 59 -8.17 -27.10 15.19
CA ILE A 59 -7.96 -27.77 16.49
C ILE A 59 -9.27 -28.46 16.91
N SER A 60 -10.41 -27.77 16.85
CA SER A 60 -11.68 -28.37 17.27
C SER A 60 -12.08 -29.59 16.45
N ASP A 61 -11.86 -29.59 15.13
CA ASP A 61 -12.09 -30.76 14.26
C ASP A 61 -11.19 -31.94 14.65
N SER A 62 -9.97 -31.68 15.11
CA SER A 62 -8.99 -32.72 15.47
C SER A 62 -9.27 -33.37 16.83
N PHE A 63 -9.95 -32.66 17.74
CA PHE A 63 -10.18 -33.13 19.12
C PHE A 63 -11.65 -33.47 19.43
N ILE A 64 -12.61 -32.93 18.65
CA ILE A 64 -14.05 -33.03 18.92
C ILE A 64 -14.78 -33.39 17.62
N GLU A 65 -14.96 -34.68 17.34
CA GLU A 65 -15.85 -35.13 16.26
C GLU A 65 -17.32 -34.94 16.69
N ASN A 66 -17.88 -33.76 16.44
CA ASN A 66 -19.30 -33.49 16.68
C ASN A 66 -19.93 -32.72 15.53
N LYS A 67 -20.91 -33.33 14.86
CA LYS A 67 -21.62 -32.76 13.71
C LYS A 67 -22.28 -31.40 14.00
N SER A 68 -22.75 -31.16 15.22
CA SER A 68 -23.33 -29.86 15.59
C SER A 68 -22.28 -28.76 15.63
N VAL A 69 -21.07 -29.07 16.08
CA VAL A 69 -19.96 -28.10 16.16
C VAL A 69 -19.47 -27.73 14.76
N ASN A 70 -19.41 -28.70 13.84
CA ASN A 70 -19.04 -28.45 12.44
C ASN A 70 -20.08 -27.62 11.69
N THR A 71 -21.36 -27.79 12.01
CA THR A 71 -22.43 -26.95 11.45
C THR A 71 -22.31 -25.50 11.92
N LEU A 72 -21.96 -25.27 13.19
CA LEU A 72 -21.71 -23.93 13.74
C LEU A 72 -20.49 -23.26 13.10
N TRP A 73 -19.39 -24.00 12.93
CA TRP A 73 -18.20 -23.50 12.24
C TRP A 73 -18.48 -23.14 10.79
N GLY A 74 -19.20 -23.98 10.05
CA GLY A 74 -19.62 -23.69 8.68
C GLY A 74 -20.39 -22.37 8.57
N GLY A 75 -21.36 -22.14 9.47
CA GLY A 75 -22.10 -20.87 9.54
C GLY A 75 -21.20 -19.67 9.87
N ALA A 76 -20.28 -19.83 10.83
CA ALA A 76 -19.32 -18.78 11.21
C ALA A 76 -18.39 -18.41 10.05
N PHE A 77 -17.93 -19.39 9.25
CA PHE A 77 -17.10 -19.14 8.07
C PHE A 77 -17.85 -18.36 6.98
N LEU A 78 -19.13 -18.63 6.76
CA LEU A 78 -19.94 -17.87 5.81
C LEU A 78 -20.08 -16.41 6.23
N VAL A 79 -20.42 -16.16 7.49
CA VAL A 79 -20.54 -14.79 8.04
C VAL A 79 -19.18 -14.07 8.00
N SER A 80 -18.13 -14.74 8.46
CA SER A 80 -16.75 -14.23 8.44
C SER A 80 -16.31 -13.84 7.03
N GLY A 81 -16.63 -14.64 6.03
CA GLY A 81 -16.27 -14.32 4.66
C GLY A 81 -17.03 -13.13 4.06
N VAL A 82 -18.32 -12.95 4.38
CA VAL A 82 -19.07 -11.74 3.98
C VAL A 82 -18.46 -10.47 4.59
N ILE A 83 -18.10 -10.53 5.87
CA ILE A 83 -17.41 -9.45 6.57
C ILE A 83 -16.04 -9.20 5.94
N SER A 84 -15.29 -10.27 5.65
CA SER A 84 -13.96 -10.21 5.03
C SER A 84 -14.01 -9.53 3.67
N ILE A 85 -14.95 -9.91 2.80
CA ILE A 85 -15.14 -9.30 1.48
C ILE A 85 -15.42 -7.81 1.63
N SER A 86 -16.33 -7.43 2.53
CA SER A 86 -16.64 -6.02 2.81
C SER A 86 -15.42 -5.25 3.31
N HIS A 87 -14.61 -5.86 4.17
CA HIS A 87 -13.40 -5.28 4.72
C HIS A 87 -12.30 -5.13 3.65
N ALA A 88 -12.15 -6.11 2.76
CA ALA A 88 -11.21 -6.10 1.66
C ALA A 88 -11.47 -4.93 0.69
N PHE A 89 -12.74 -4.64 0.39
CA PHE A 89 -13.10 -3.48 -0.44
C PHE A 89 -12.74 -2.14 0.21
N LYS A 90 -12.93 -2.00 1.52
CA LYS A 90 -12.50 -0.80 2.27
C LYS A 90 -10.98 -0.65 2.25
N ILE A 91 -10.26 -1.72 2.58
CA ILE A 91 -8.79 -1.72 2.63
C ILE A 91 -8.19 -1.43 1.27
N ARG A 92 -8.78 -1.93 0.17
CA ARG A 92 -8.29 -1.65 -1.19
C ARG A 92 -8.11 -0.15 -1.45
N LYS A 93 -9.10 0.66 -1.08
CA LYS A 93 -9.05 2.12 -1.32
C LYS A 93 -7.91 2.76 -0.54
N GLU A 94 -7.77 2.42 0.74
CA GLU A 94 -6.71 2.96 1.60
C GLU A 94 -5.32 2.45 1.20
N PHE A 95 -5.21 1.17 0.84
CA PHE A 95 -3.99 0.51 0.38
C PHE A 95 -3.42 1.19 -0.87
N LEU A 96 -4.26 1.46 -1.88
CA LEU A 96 -3.81 2.11 -3.10
C LEU A 96 -3.28 3.53 -2.80
N THR A 97 -3.96 4.29 -1.96
CA THR A 97 -3.52 5.64 -1.58
C THR A 97 -2.20 5.61 -0.81
N ARG A 98 -2.06 4.72 0.18
CA ARG A 98 -0.79 4.57 0.94
C ARG A 98 0.35 4.07 0.06
N LEU A 99 0.07 3.17 -0.88
CA LEU A 99 1.05 2.68 -1.84
C LEU A 99 1.54 3.82 -2.74
N GLU A 100 0.62 4.64 -3.25
CA GLU A 100 0.97 5.83 -4.03
C GLU A 100 1.85 6.80 -3.24
N ALA A 101 1.50 7.08 -1.98
CA ALA A 101 2.31 7.94 -1.11
C ALA A 101 3.70 7.35 -0.86
N SER A 102 3.81 6.04 -0.60
CA SER A 102 5.09 5.38 -0.38
C SER A 102 6.00 5.39 -1.61
N GLU A 103 5.43 5.23 -2.81
CA GLU A 103 6.17 5.25 -4.06
C GLU A 103 6.68 6.66 -4.39
N LEU A 104 5.86 7.69 -4.13
CA LEU A 104 6.27 9.08 -4.27
C LEU A 104 7.38 9.45 -3.28
N ALA A 105 7.26 9.03 -2.02
CA ALA A 105 8.29 9.25 -1.00
C ALA A 105 9.62 8.60 -1.40
N LYS A 106 9.57 7.37 -1.94
CA LYS A 106 10.77 6.69 -2.44
C LYS A 106 11.40 7.44 -3.61
N LYS A 107 10.60 7.85 -4.61
CA LYS A 107 11.13 8.63 -5.75
C LYS A 107 11.78 9.95 -5.32
N TYR A 108 11.19 10.65 -4.36
CA TYR A 108 11.76 11.88 -3.81
C TYR A 108 13.08 11.62 -3.11
N ALA A 109 13.16 10.57 -2.28
CA ALA A 109 14.41 10.17 -1.63
C ALA A 109 15.49 9.78 -2.65
N ASP A 110 15.15 8.99 -3.67
CA ASP A 110 16.08 8.60 -4.73
C ASP A 110 16.59 9.83 -5.51
N THR A 111 15.72 10.81 -5.78
CA THR A 111 16.10 12.06 -6.45
C THR A 111 17.05 12.89 -5.58
N MET A 112 16.74 13.03 -4.28
CA MET A 112 17.64 13.71 -3.34
C MET A 112 19.02 13.03 -3.24
N LEU A 113 19.07 11.69 -3.28
CA LEU A 113 20.33 10.96 -3.30
C LEU A 113 21.12 11.22 -4.58
N ILE A 114 20.44 11.27 -5.74
CA ILE A 114 21.07 11.62 -7.01
C ILE A 114 21.63 13.04 -6.96
N ASP A 115 20.83 14.02 -6.52
CA ASP A 115 21.25 15.42 -6.40
C ASP A 115 22.46 15.57 -5.46
N GLN A 116 22.47 14.83 -4.34
CA GLN A 116 23.61 14.83 -3.40
C GLN A 116 24.87 14.28 -4.07
N ILE A 117 24.78 13.17 -4.78
CA ILE A 117 25.92 12.58 -5.51
C ILE A 117 26.41 13.55 -6.59
N GLU A 118 25.52 14.15 -7.39
CA GLU A 118 25.92 15.12 -8.42
C GLU A 118 26.68 16.32 -7.83
N SER A 119 26.27 16.80 -6.65
CA SER A 119 26.95 17.87 -5.94
C SER A 119 28.33 17.47 -5.40
N GLU A 120 28.48 16.23 -4.91
CA GLU A 120 29.73 15.69 -4.37
C GLU A 120 30.78 15.47 -5.47
N TYR A 121 30.36 15.02 -6.65
CA TYR A 121 31.23 14.77 -7.80
C TYR A 121 31.34 15.98 -8.76
N GLY A 122 30.64 17.08 -8.48
CA GLY A 122 30.69 18.31 -9.30
C GLY A 122 30.10 18.17 -10.71
N LEU A 123 29.15 17.25 -10.92
CA LEU A 123 28.58 16.89 -12.24
C LEU A 123 27.52 17.89 -12.77
N GLY A 124 27.57 19.16 -12.35
CA GLY A 124 26.50 20.13 -12.55
C GLY A 124 26.10 20.40 -14.01
N SER A 125 24.88 19.99 -14.38
CA SER A 125 23.96 20.62 -15.35
C SER A 125 24.10 20.39 -16.87
N GLU A 126 24.79 19.37 -17.38
CA GLU A 126 24.77 19.15 -18.84
C GLU A 126 23.47 18.47 -19.38
N ILE A 127 22.64 17.88 -18.52
CA ILE A 127 21.51 17.03 -18.97
C ILE A 127 20.15 17.78 -19.00
N HIS A 128 20.07 19.03 -18.53
CA HIS A 128 18.78 19.77 -18.42
C HIS A 128 18.69 21.05 -19.26
N SER A 129 19.38 21.13 -20.40
CA SER A 129 19.33 22.31 -21.30
C SER A 129 18.05 22.43 -22.15
N ASP A 130 17.22 21.39 -22.24
CA ASP A 130 16.02 21.39 -23.12
C ASP A 130 14.71 21.82 -22.43
N ARG A 131 14.77 22.24 -21.16
CA ARG A 131 13.58 22.71 -20.45
C ARG A 131 13.48 24.24 -20.52
N ALA A 132 12.52 24.73 -21.31
CA ALA A 132 12.19 26.15 -21.37
C ALA A 132 11.96 26.72 -19.96
N VAL A 133 12.88 27.61 -19.55
CA VAL A 133 12.82 28.34 -18.29
C VAL A 133 11.61 29.28 -18.33
N PRO A 134 10.70 29.26 -17.35
CA PRO A 134 9.68 30.29 -17.26
C PRO A 134 10.34 31.63 -16.92
N ALA A 135 10.29 32.55 -17.87
CA ALA A 135 10.80 33.90 -17.75
C ALA A 135 9.96 34.73 -16.78
N THR A 136 10.15 34.56 -15.49
CA THR A 136 9.74 35.56 -14.48
C THR A 136 10.73 35.58 -13.32
N VAL A 137 11.94 36.08 -13.56
CA VAL A 137 12.77 36.65 -12.51
C VAL A 137 12.57 38.17 -12.59
N SER A 138 11.81 38.71 -11.63
CA SER A 138 11.74 40.15 -11.42
C SER A 138 13.05 40.59 -10.82
N ASP A 139 13.83 41.31 -11.61
CA ASP A 139 15.00 42.06 -11.18
C ASP A 139 14.62 42.93 -9.96
N ARG A 140 15.21 42.65 -8.80
CA ARG A 140 15.08 43.50 -7.61
C ARG A 140 16.43 44.18 -7.42
N GLY A 141 16.40 45.49 -7.64
CA GLY A 141 17.53 46.39 -7.75
C GLY A 141 18.43 46.52 -6.51
N PRO A 142 19.40 47.44 -6.57
CA PRO A 142 20.61 47.38 -5.76
C PRO A 142 20.34 47.73 -4.29
N LEU A 143 20.81 46.85 -3.40
CA LEU A 143 20.81 47.06 -1.95
C LEU A 143 21.80 48.19 -1.60
N THR A 144 21.29 49.37 -1.28
CA THR A 144 22.08 50.44 -0.69
C THR A 144 22.43 50.10 0.76
N ARG A 145 23.73 49.99 1.04
CA ARG A 145 24.34 49.84 2.36
C ARG A 145 24.12 51.12 3.17
N GLN A 146 23.40 51.05 4.29
CA GLN A 146 23.42 52.11 5.30
C GLN A 146 24.43 51.76 6.40
N SER A 147 25.24 52.77 6.70
CA SER A 147 26.29 52.89 7.72
C SER A 147 25.78 52.75 9.14
#